data_AF-A0A087TMD7-F1
#
_entry.id   AF-A0A087TMD7-F1
#
_cell.length_a   1.000
_cell.length_b   1.000
_cell.length_c   1.000
_cell.angle_alpha   90.00
_cell.angle_beta   90.00
_cell.angle_gamma   90.00
#
_symmetry.space_group_name_H-M   'P 1'
#
loop_
_entity.id
_entity.type
_entity.pdbx_description
1 polymer ?
#
loop_
_entity_poly.entity_id
_entity_poly.type
_entity_poly.pdbx_seq_one_letter_code
_entity_poly.pdbx_strand_id
1 'polypeptide(L)' 'MEDKKLKRDDFDWAVSHDKITCLKWKDKKCFTILSSLVDLIIPSTVERKDKTVNKVQIQCPTAIIAYSGLLWPFKKLARN' A
#
# COMPACT_ATOMS: atom_id res chain seq x y z
N MET A 1 -3.24 -14.52 -12.08
CA MET A 1 -2.61 -14.10 -10.82
C MET A 1 -3.50 -14.60 -9.69
N GLU A 2 -3.14 -15.68 -9.00
CA GLU A 2 -4.01 -16.30 -8.00
C GLU A 2 -4.02 -15.48 -6.70
N ASP A 3 -5.13 -14.81 -6.41
CA ASP A 3 -5.38 -14.05 -5.16
C ASP A 3 -5.15 -14.83 -3.86
N LYS A 4 -5.08 -16.16 -3.93
CA LYS A 4 -5.05 -17.08 -2.77
C LYS A 4 -3.67 -17.24 -2.10
N LYS A 5 -2.58 -16.72 -2.68
CA LYS A 5 -1.22 -17.01 -2.17
C LYS A 5 -0.60 -15.95 -1.25
N LEU A 6 -1.09 -14.71 -1.26
CA LEU A 6 -0.51 -13.66 -0.42
C LEU A 6 -0.90 -13.87 1.05
N LYS A 7 0.08 -13.89 1.95
CA LYS A 7 -0.13 -13.81 3.39
C LYS A 7 -0.34 -12.35 3.80
N ARG A 8 -0.67 -12.13 5.07
CA ARG A 8 -0.73 -10.78 5.62
C ARG A 8 0.67 -10.18 5.61
N ASP A 9 0.75 -8.90 5.24
CA ASP A 9 1.96 -8.11 5.02
C ASP A 9 2.74 -8.47 3.73
N ASP A 10 2.32 -9.48 2.97
CA ASP A 10 2.87 -9.75 1.64
C ASP A 10 2.37 -8.71 0.62
N PHE A 11 3.24 -8.41 -0.34
CA PHE A 11 2.89 -7.63 -1.52
C PHE A 11 3.37 -8.33 -2.80
N ASP A 12 2.68 -8.03 -3.88
CA ASP A 12 3.00 -8.49 -5.23
C ASP A 12 2.88 -7.29 -6.17
N TRP A 13 3.68 -7.28 -7.23
CA TRP A 13 3.70 -6.16 -8.16
C TRP A 13 3.93 -6.63 -9.59
N ALA A 14 3.39 -5.87 -10.54
CA ALA A 14 3.62 -6.06 -11.96
C ALA A 14 3.83 -4.69 -12.61
N VAL A 15 4.74 -4.61 -13.57
CA VAL A 15 4.97 -3.40 -14.37
C VAL A 15 4.58 -3.72 -15.81
N SER A 16 3.75 -2.86 -16.40
CA SER A 16 3.41 -2.94 -17.82
C SER A 16 4.55 -2.39 -18.68
N HIS A 17 4.53 -2.73 -19.98
CA HIS A 17 5.44 -2.14 -20.97
C HIS A 17 5.38 -0.60 -21.01
N ASP A 18 4.21 -0.03 -20.71
CA ASP A 18 3.97 1.41 -20.67
C ASP A 18 4.42 2.07 -19.36
N LYS A 19 5.25 1.39 -18.56
CA LYS A 19 5.74 1.85 -17.24
C LYS A 19 4.62 2.10 -16.23
N ILE A 20 3.51 1.39 -16.35
CA ILE A 20 2.42 1.42 -15.37
C ILE A 20 2.67 0.29 -14.37
N THR A 21 2.82 0.66 -13.09
CA THR A 21 3.00 -0.26 -11.98
C THR A 21 1.66 -0.58 -11.33
N CYS A 22 1.33 -1.87 -11.29
CA CYS A 22 0.27 -2.44 -10.48
C CYS A 22 0.88 -3.03 -9.21
N LEU A 23 0.51 -2.51 -8.05
CA LEU A 23 0.91 -3.03 -6.75
C LEU A 23 -0.30 -3.60 -6.02
N LYS A 24 -0.15 -4.79 -5.46
CA LYS A 24 -1.12 -5.43 -4.60
C LYS A 24 -0.49 -5.71 -3.25
N TRP A 25 -1.07 -5.16 -2.18
CA TRP A 25 -0.62 -5.41 -0.81
C TRP A 25 -1.75 -5.97 0.03
N LYS A 26 -1.46 -7.02 0.81
CA LYS A 26 -2.47 -7.68 1.62
C LYS A 26 -2.22 -7.41 3.10
N ASP A 27 -3.06 -6.58 3.70
CA ASP A 27 -3.16 -6.46 5.16
C ASP A 27 -4.41 -7.22 5.66
N LYS A 28 -5.29 -6.59 6.44
CA LYS A 28 -6.61 -7.12 6.81
C LYS A 28 -7.56 -7.15 5.61
N LYS A 29 -7.33 -6.25 4.64
CA LYS A 29 -7.98 -6.19 3.34
C LYS A 29 -6.88 -6.13 2.27
N CYS A 30 -7.21 -6.57 1.07
CA CYS A 30 -6.34 -6.36 -0.08
C CYS A 30 -6.45 -4.92 -0.56
N PHE A 31 -5.31 -4.27 -0.72
CA PHE A 31 -5.16 -2.96 -1.33
C PHE A 31 -4.50 -3.14 -2.69
N THR A 32 -5.03 -2.49 -3.71
CA THR A 32 -4.45 -2.48 -5.05
C THR A 32 -4.25 -1.04 -5.47
N ILE A 33 -3.04 -0.72 -5.91
CA ILE A 33 -2.65 0.60 -6.42
C ILE A 33 -2.23 0.40 -7.87
N LEU A 34 -2.75 1.26 -8.74
CA LEU A 34 -2.26 1.44 -10.10
C LEU A 34 -1.58 2.80 -10.16
N SER A 35 -0.33 2.85 -10.60
CA SER A 35 0.42 4.10 -10.67
C SER A 35 1.48 4.06 -11.77
N SER A 36 1.71 5.19 -12.43
CA SER A 36 2.80 5.38 -13.40
C SER A 36 4.12 5.84 -12.75
N LEU A 37 4.19 5.89 -11.42
CA LEU A 37 5.39 6.30 -10.70
C LEU A 37 6.43 5.17 -10.67
N VAL A 38 7.70 5.55 -10.85
CA VAL A 38 8.86 4.68 -10.76
C VAL A 38 9.22 4.47 -9.28
N ASP A 39 9.78 3.30 -8.92
CA ASP A 39 10.32 2.96 -7.58
C ASP A 39 9.32 2.76 -6.43
N LEU A 40 8.04 2.56 -6.75
CA LEU A 40 6.96 2.36 -5.78
C LEU A 40 7.01 1.04 -4.97
N ILE A 41 7.89 0.14 -5.36
CA ILE A 41 7.97 -1.24 -4.87
C ILE A 41 8.87 -1.34 -3.62
N ILE A 42 9.64 -0.29 -3.31
CA ILE A 42 10.57 -0.30 -2.17
C ILE A 42 9.78 -0.55 -0.88
N PRO A 43 10.04 -1.66 -0.15
CA PRO A 43 9.41 -1.94 1.11
C PRO A 43 9.90 -0.92 2.15
N SER A 44 8.96 -0.31 2.85
CA SER A 44 9.20 0.66 3.92
C SER A 44 8.53 0.17 5.20
N THR A 45 9.21 0.35 6.34
CA THR A 45 8.69 -0.04 7.64
C THR A 45 7.78 1.06 8.17
N VAL A 46 6.52 0.74 8.45
CA VAL A 46 5.57 1.67 9.05
C VAL A 46 5.10 1.19 10.41
N GLU A 47 4.90 2.12 11.34
CA GLU A 47 4.27 1.85 12.62
C GLU A 47 2.75 1.79 12.46
N ARG A 48 2.18 0.63 12.76
CA ARG A 48 0.73 0.44 12.90
C ARG A 48 0.36 0.39 14.37
N LYS A 49 -0.68 1.12 14.77
CA LYS A 49 -1.33 0.90 16.06
C LYS A 49 -2.32 -0.25 15.96
N ASP A 50 -2.14 -1.28 16.78
CA ASP A 50 -3.12 -2.33 16.96
C ASP A 50 -4.25 -1.87 17.91
N LYS A 51 -5.35 -2.64 17.96
CA LYS A 51 -6.52 -2.31 18.78
C LYS A 51 -6.21 -2.26 20.28
N THR A 52 -5.15 -2.95 20.71
CA THR A 52 -4.73 -3.05 22.10
C THR A 52 -3.65 -2.02 22.48
N VAL A 53 -3.53 -0.91 21.75
CA VAL A 53 -2.55 0.17 22.01
C VAL A 53 -1.08 -0.25 21.77
N ASN A 54 -0.81 -1.47 21.30
CA ASN A 54 0.53 -1.86 20.88
C ASN A 54 0.86 -1.33 19.49
N LYS A 55 2.07 -0.78 19.33
CA LYS A 55 2.62 -0.40 18.03
C LYS A 55 3.33 -1.61 17.41
N VAL A 56 2.92 -1.99 16.21
CA VAL A 56 3.52 -3.08 15.44
C VAL A 56 4.20 -2.48 14.22
N GLN A 57 5.45 -2.87 13.98
CA GLN A 57 6.16 -2.53 12.75
C GLN A 57 5.73 -3.50 11.64
N ILE A 58 5.19 -2.96 10.56
CA ILE A 58 4.82 -3.75 9.38
C ILE A 58 5.60 -3.26 8.16
N GLN A 59 5.89 -4.18 7.24
CA GLN A 59 6.44 -3.80 5.95
C GLN A 59 5.30 -3.44 5.01
N CYS A 60 5.37 -2.23 4.45
CA CYS A 60 4.43 -1.78 3.44
C CYS A 60 5.20 -1.13 2.28
N PRO A 61 4.73 -1.28 1.04
CA PRO A 61 5.35 -0.61 -0.10
C PRO A 61 5.23 0.90 0.01
N THR A 62 6.26 1.63 -0.41
CA THR A 62 6.30 3.11 -0.38
C THR A 62 5.13 3.73 -1.16
N ALA A 63 4.59 3.05 -2.17
CA ALA A 63 3.37 3.46 -2.88
C ALA A 63 2.14 3.64 -1.98
N ILE A 64 1.96 2.76 -1.00
CA ILE A 64 0.83 2.81 -0.08
C ILE A 64 0.94 4.05 0.81
N ILE A 65 2.17 4.36 1.26
CA ILE A 65 2.46 5.55 2.06
C ILE A 65 2.20 6.80 1.23
N ALA A 66 2.77 6.89 0.02
CA ALA A 66 2.58 8.02 -0.88
C ALA A 66 1.10 8.25 -1.21
N TYR A 67 0.36 7.19 -1.52
CA TYR A 67 -1.07 7.25 -1.77
C TYR A 67 -1.86 7.72 -0.55
N SER A 68 -1.50 7.24 0.66
CA SER A 68 -2.14 7.68 1.90
C SER A 68 -1.89 9.17 2.18
N GLY A 69 -0.66 9.65 1.92
CA GLY A 69 -0.27 11.05 2.10
C GLY A 69 -0.98 11.97 1.11
N LEU A 70 -1.16 11.52 -0.13
CA LEU A 70 -1.95 12.23 -1.15
C LEU A 70 -3.45 12.24 -0.80
N LEU A 71 -4.01 11.14 -0.29
CA LEU A 71 -5.43 11.10 0.10
C LEU A 71 -5.75 11.91 1.36
N TRP A 72 -4.79 12.13 2.26
CA TRP A 72 -5.01 12.90 3.48
C TRP A 72 -5.58 14.32 3.24
N PRO A 73 -5.00 15.16 2.35
CA PRO A 73 -5.59 16.45 2.02
C PRO A 73 -6.97 16.31 1.36
N PHE A 74 -7.18 15.34 0.46
CA PHE A 74 -8.49 15.14 -0.19
C PHE A 74 -9.58 14.65 0.78
N LYS A 75 -9.26 13.80 1.75
CA LYS A 75 -10.20 13.35 2.79
C LYS A 75 -10.52 14.43 3.82
N LYS A 76 -9.68 15.47 3.93
CA LYS A 76 -9.95 16.66 4.73
C LYS A 76 -10.87 17.62 3.98
N LEU A 77 -10.70 17.75 2.67
CA LEU A 77 -11.55 18.56 1.80
C LEU A 77 -12.96 17.97 1.62
N ALA A 78 -13.10 16.65 1.52
CA ALA A 78 -14.40 15.98 1.38
C ALA A 78 -15.25 15.91 2.67
N ARG A 79 -14.76 16.50 3.77
CA ARG A 79 -15.47 16.58 5.06
C ARG A 79 -15.95 18.00 5.42
N ASN A 80 -15.92 18.92 4.46
CA ASN A 80 -16.51 20.25 4.56
C ASN A 80 -17.81 20.33 3.77
#